data_AF-A0A0S7YZX4-F1
#
_entry.id   AF-A0A0S7YZX4-F1
#
_cell.length_a   1.000
_cell.length_b   1.000
_cell.length_c   1.000
_cell.angle_alpha   90.00
_cell.angle_beta   90.00
_cell.angle_gamma   90.00
#
_symmetry.space_group_name_H-M   'P 1'
#
loop_
_entity.id
_entity.type
_entity.pdbx_description
1 polymer ?
#
loop_
_entity_poly.entity_id
_entity_poly.type
_entity_poly.pdbx_seq_one_letter_code
_entity_poly.pdbx_strand_id
1 'polypeptide(L)'
;MTEHGEKWTINDWNEEVEGLVKHIEHDIICHFLERNEKIIIDNTSLTKRSRHRYVEIAKRYNKIIACVFLKRDIETLMEENKKKEYPVPDHVIVQLFAKTDVPTGDEGFNKVVIA
;
A
#
# COMPACT_ATOMS: atom_id res chain seq x y z
N MET A 1 1.55 4.61 -14.41
CA MET A 1 1.89 5.03 -15.78
C MET A 1 1.44 3.92 -16.70
N THR A 2 0.46 4.18 -17.55
CA THR A 2 0.07 3.26 -18.63
C THR A 2 1.08 3.36 -19.77
N GLU A 3 1.16 2.29 -20.56
CA GLU A 3 1.84 2.34 -21.85
C GLU A 3 1.17 3.42 -22.74
N HIS A 4 1.99 4.26 -23.36
CA HIS A 4 1.62 5.08 -24.53
C HIS A 4 0.47 6.10 -24.38
N GLY A 5 0.15 6.56 -23.17
CA GLY A 5 -0.82 7.65 -22.97
C GLY A 5 -2.29 7.25 -23.11
N GLU A 6 -2.57 5.94 -23.17
CA GLU A 6 -3.94 5.44 -23.09
C GLU A 6 -4.50 5.54 -21.67
N LYS A 7 -5.81 5.76 -21.58
CA LYS A 7 -6.51 5.92 -20.31
C LYS A 7 -6.62 4.56 -19.62
N TRP A 8 -6.03 4.45 -18.42
CA TRP A 8 -6.17 3.24 -17.59
C TRP A 8 -7.64 2.96 -17.26
N THR A 9 -8.03 1.70 -17.38
CA THR A 9 -9.32 1.13 -17.03
C THR A 9 -9.12 -0.09 -16.13
N ILE A 10 -10.18 -0.52 -15.45
CA ILE A 10 -10.11 -1.72 -14.62
C ILE A 10 -9.76 -2.99 -15.41
N ASN A 11 -10.05 -3.02 -16.72
CA ASN A 11 -9.73 -4.14 -17.58
C ASN A 11 -8.22 -4.25 -17.86
N ASP A 12 -7.46 -3.19 -17.58
CA ASP A 12 -6.01 -3.17 -17.69
C ASP A 12 -5.31 -3.73 -16.43
N TRP A 13 -6.08 -4.07 -15.39
CA TRP A 13 -5.53 -4.77 -14.23
C TRP A 13 -5.31 -6.25 -14.55
N ASN A 14 -4.09 -6.74 -14.25
CA ASN A 14 -3.68 -8.12 -14.47
C ASN A 14 -2.95 -8.64 -13.22
N GLU A 15 -3.38 -9.80 -12.72
CA GLU A 15 -2.78 -10.47 -11.55
C GLU A 15 -1.29 -10.83 -11.75
N GLU A 16 -0.87 -11.20 -12.96
CA GLU A 16 0.54 -11.46 -13.26
C GLU A 16 1.39 -10.19 -13.14
N VAL A 17 0.86 -9.08 -13.64
CA VAL A 17 1.50 -7.75 -13.53
C VAL A 17 1.56 -7.31 -12.08
N GLU A 18 0.53 -7.58 -11.28
CA GLU A 18 0.52 -7.31 -9.84
C GLU A 18 1.66 -8.06 -9.11
N GLY A 19 1.92 -9.31 -9.46
CA GLY A 19 3.04 -10.09 -8.94
C GLY A 19 4.39 -9.46 -9.27
N LEU A 20 4.56 -9.05 -10.54
CA LEU A 20 5.77 -8.37 -11.02
C LEU A 20 5.98 -7.01 -10.32
N VAL A 21 4.92 -6.21 -10.18
CA VAL A 21 4.98 -4.91 -9.49
C VAL A 21 5.44 -5.07 -8.05
N LYS A 22 4.93 -6.07 -7.33
CA LYS A 22 5.36 -6.38 -5.94
C LYS A 22 6.81 -6.84 -5.87
N HIS A 23 7.28 -7.60 -6.86
CA HIS A 23 8.68 -8.01 -6.93
C HIS A 23 9.60 -6.81 -7.16
N ILE A 24 9.25 -5.94 -8.11
CA ILE A 24 10.00 -4.70 -8.39
C ILE A 24 9.98 -3.76 -7.18
N GLU A 25 8.83 -3.57 -6.53
CA GLU A 25 8.68 -2.79 -5.29
C GLU A 25 9.66 -3.31 -4.21
N HIS A 26 9.70 -4.63 -3.99
CA HIS A 26 10.61 -5.25 -3.04
C HIS A 26 12.08 -4.93 -3.37
N ASP A 27 12.50 -5.09 -4.62
CA ASP A 27 13.90 -4.91 -5.00
C ASP A 27 14.33 -3.43 -4.92
N ILE A 28 13.42 -2.51 -5.25
CA ILE A 28 13.62 -1.07 -5.07
C ILE A 28 13.81 -0.74 -3.58
N ILE A 29 12.94 -1.28 -2.71
CA ILE A 29 13.07 -1.10 -1.27
C ILE A 29 14.44 -1.59 -0.79
N CYS A 30 14.82 -2.83 -1.14
CA CYS A 30 16.10 -3.41 -0.75
C CYS A 30 17.28 -2.56 -1.20
N HIS A 31 17.29 -2.12 -2.45
CA HIS A 31 18.34 -1.26 -3.01
C HIS A 31 18.55 0.03 -2.20
N PHE A 32 17.46 0.71 -1.81
CA PHE A 32 17.57 1.94 -1.03
C PHE A 32 18.00 1.68 0.42
N LEU A 33 17.53 0.60 1.04
CA LEU A 33 17.91 0.27 2.41
C LEU A 33 19.38 -0.13 2.55
N GLU A 34 19.95 -0.81 1.55
CA GLU A 34 21.40 -1.12 1.46
C GLU A 34 22.27 0.14 1.50
N ARG A 35 21.74 1.23 0.97
CA ARG A 35 22.39 2.54 0.88
C ARG A 35 22.11 3.44 2.09
N ASN A 36 21.41 2.91 3.09
CA ASN A 36 20.95 3.65 4.27
C ASN A 36 20.01 4.83 3.96
N GLU A 37 19.31 4.78 2.83
CA GLU A 37 18.35 5.81 2.46
C GLU A 37 17.04 5.67 3.23
N LYS A 38 16.39 6.81 3.48
CA LYS A 38 15.05 6.85 4.08
C LYS A 38 14.01 6.75 2.97
N ILE A 39 13.04 5.86 3.14
CA ILE A 39 12.00 5.60 2.15
C ILE A 39 10.60 5.75 2.75
N ILE A 40 9.64 6.10 1.90
CA ILE A 40 8.21 6.03 2.20
C ILE A 40 7.61 5.03 1.23
N ILE A 41 6.87 4.07 1.78
CA ILE A 41 6.13 3.08 1.00
C ILE A 41 4.67 3.55 0.98
N ASP A 42 4.27 4.17 -0.12
CA ASP A 42 2.89 4.61 -0.34
C ASP A 42 2.10 3.50 -1.03
N ASN A 43 1.44 2.68 -0.21
CA ASN A 43 0.65 1.54 -0.67
C ASN A 43 -0.53 1.35 0.28
N THR A 44 -1.64 0.83 -0.23
CA THR A 44 -2.89 0.63 0.53
C THR A 44 -2.69 -0.18 1.82
N SER A 45 -1.84 -1.22 1.79
CA SER A 45 -1.31 -1.93 2.97
C SER A 45 -2.36 -2.30 4.04
N LEU A 46 -3.54 -2.73 3.59
CA LEU A 46 -4.74 -2.85 4.43
C LEU A 46 -4.73 -4.05 5.39
N THR A 47 -4.01 -5.12 5.05
CA THR A 47 -3.99 -6.34 5.87
C THR A 47 -2.70 -6.48 6.66
N LYS A 48 -2.76 -7.18 7.80
CA LYS A 48 -1.54 -7.54 8.56
C LYS A 48 -0.52 -8.26 7.69
N ARG A 49 -0.98 -9.20 6.85
CA ARG A 49 -0.12 -9.94 5.91
C ARG A 49 0.57 -9.00 4.92
N SER A 50 -0.13 -8.02 4.36
CA SER A 50 0.47 -7.06 3.43
C SER A 50 1.56 -6.22 4.09
N ARG A 51 1.37 -5.82 5.35
CA ARG A 51 2.31 -5.02 6.13
C ARG A 51 3.51 -5.81 6.65
N HIS A 52 3.30 -7.08 7.00
CA HIS A 52 4.33 -7.96 7.54
C HIS A 52 5.57 -8.03 6.64
N ARG A 53 5.39 -8.00 5.31
CA ARG A 53 6.53 -7.99 4.36
C ARG A 53 7.50 -6.83 4.62
N TYR A 54 6.99 -5.63 4.91
CA TYR A 54 7.81 -4.44 5.11
C TYR A 54 8.51 -4.47 6.45
N VAL A 55 7.84 -4.99 7.48
CA VAL A 55 8.44 -5.21 8.80
C VAL A 55 9.60 -6.19 8.69
N GLU A 56 9.44 -7.30 7.97
CA GLU A 56 10.52 -8.29 7.79
C GLU A 56 11.70 -7.72 7.01
N ILE A 57 11.45 -6.90 5.98
CA ILE A 57 12.53 -6.19 5.27
C ILE A 57 13.26 -5.22 6.23
N ALA A 58 12.53 -4.41 7.00
CA ALA A 58 13.14 -3.49 7.96
C ALA A 58 14.00 -4.22 9.00
N LYS A 59 13.51 -5.34 9.54
CA LYS A 59 14.28 -6.21 10.46
C LYS A 59 15.55 -6.74 9.81
N ARG A 60 15.46 -7.29 8.58
CA ARG A 60 16.61 -7.83 7.83
C ARG A 60 17.72 -6.79 7.66
N TYR A 61 17.35 -5.55 7.38
CA TYR A 61 18.31 -4.44 7.17
C TYR A 61 18.64 -3.67 8.46
N ASN A 62 18.19 -4.14 9.62
CA ASN A 62 18.35 -3.48 10.92
C ASN A 62 17.89 -2.00 10.90
N LYS A 63 16.71 -1.75 10.32
CA LYS A 63 16.10 -0.44 10.17
C LYS A 63 14.89 -0.29 11.08
N ILE A 64 14.62 0.95 11.45
CA ILE A 64 13.36 1.32 12.09
C ILE A 64 12.25 1.46 11.04
N ILE A 65 11.04 1.08 11.39
CA ILE A 65 9.85 1.19 10.55
C ILE A 65 8.69 1.78 11.35
N ALA A 66 7.96 2.70 10.73
CA ALA A 66 6.74 3.28 11.28
C ALA A 66 5.56 3.04 10.33
N CYS A 67 4.37 2.85 10.89
CA CYS A 67 3.12 2.76 10.14
C CYS A 67 2.33 4.05 10.35
N VAL A 68 1.93 4.69 9.24
CA VAL A 68 0.93 5.76 9.25
C VAL A 68 -0.32 5.21 8.58
N PHE A 69 -1.39 5.09 9.35
CA PHE A 69 -2.67 4.54 8.90
C PHE A 69 -3.74 5.61 8.90
N LEU A 70 -4.22 5.94 7.71
CA LEU A 70 -5.26 6.95 7.50
C LEU A 70 -6.62 6.29 7.71
N LYS A 71 -7.20 6.46 8.90
CA LYS A 71 -8.49 5.88 9.23
C LYS A 71 -9.60 6.79 8.71
N ARG A 72 -10.41 6.25 7.80
CA ARG A 72 -11.55 6.94 7.19
C ARG A 72 -12.77 6.04 7.21
N ASP A 73 -13.94 6.63 7.36
CA ASP A 73 -15.21 5.94 7.14
C ASP A 73 -15.45 5.70 5.64
N ILE A 74 -16.28 4.70 5.34
CA ILE A 74 -16.51 4.27 3.96
C ILE A 74 -17.28 5.34 3.17
N GLU A 75 -18.18 6.07 3.82
CA GLU A 75 -18.97 7.13 3.19
C GLU A 75 -18.05 8.24 2.64
N THR A 76 -17.10 8.71 3.45
CA THR A 76 -16.10 9.71 3.05
C THR A 76 -15.23 9.21 1.90
N LEU A 77 -14.74 7.96 1.97
CA LEU A 77 -13.92 7.38 0.89
C LEU A 77 -14.68 7.34 -0.44
N MET A 78 -15.97 7.00 -0.41
CA MET A 78 -16.83 6.93 -1.58
C MET A 78 -17.11 8.31 -2.17
N GLU A 79 -17.38 9.31 -1.33
CA GLU A 79 -17.60 10.69 -1.77
C GLU A 79 -16.34 11.32 -2.38
N GLU A 80 -15.18 11.09 -1.78
CA GLU A 80 -13.90 11.59 -2.29
C GLU A 80 -13.53 10.91 -3.60
N ASN A 81 -13.75 9.59 -3.70
CA ASN A 81 -13.47 8.84 -4.91
C ASN A 81 -14.27 9.34 -6.11
N LYS A 82 -15.56 9.68 -5.93
CA LYS A 82 -16.42 10.26 -6.98
C LYS A 82 -15.90 11.58 -7.55
N LYS A 83 -15.08 12.32 -6.78
CA LYS A 83 -14.50 13.60 -7.18
C LYS A 83 -13.15 13.45 -7.90
N LYS A 84 -12.57 12.25 -7.94
CA LYS A 84 -11.27 12.01 -8.59
C LYS A 84 -11.43 12.02 -10.11
N GLU A 85 -10.37 12.47 -10.79
CA GLU A 85 -10.25 12.37 -12.25
C GLU A 85 -10.35 10.90 -12.73
N TYR A 86 -9.84 9.99 -11.90
CA TYR A 86 -9.85 8.54 -12.12
C TYR A 86 -10.49 7.84 -10.90
N PRO A 87 -11.83 7.74 -10.84
CA PRO A 87 -12.49 7.05 -9.75
C PRO A 87 -12.24 5.55 -9.82
N VAL A 88 -11.95 4.95 -8.66
CA VAL A 88 -11.89 3.50 -8.50
C VAL A 88 -13.32 2.95 -8.43
N PRO A 89 -13.64 1.79 -9.03
CA PRO A 89 -14.98 1.23 -8.92
C PRO A 89 -15.41 0.99 -7.47
N ASP A 90 -16.64 1.38 -7.14
CA ASP A 90 -17.22 1.32 -5.80
C ASP A 90 -17.07 -0.05 -5.12
N HIS A 91 -17.30 -1.14 -5.87
CA HIS A 91 -17.17 -2.50 -5.35
C HIS A 91 -15.74 -2.83 -4.87
N VAL A 92 -14.72 -2.25 -5.50
CA VAL A 92 -13.31 -2.43 -5.09
C VAL A 92 -13.07 -1.73 -3.77
N ILE A 93 -13.57 -0.50 -3.59
CA ILE A 93 -13.45 0.25 -2.33
C ILE A 93 -14.13 -0.52 -1.20
N VAL A 94 -15.35 -0.99 -1.42
CA VAL A 94 -16.10 -1.79 -0.41
C VAL A 94 -15.35 -3.08 -0.06
N GLN A 95 -14.84 -3.80 -1.07
CA GLN A 95 -14.09 -5.03 -0.85
C GLN A 95 -12.79 -4.79 -0.08
N LEU A 96 -12.06 -3.71 -0.38
CA LEU A 96 -10.83 -3.34 0.31
C LEU A 96 -11.11 -2.90 1.75
N PHE A 97 -12.13 -2.07 1.95
CA PHE A 97 -12.57 -1.62 3.27
C PHE A 97 -12.90 -2.82 4.17
N ALA A 98 -13.66 -3.79 3.67
CA ALA A 98 -14.02 -5.00 4.42
C ALA A 98 -12.81 -5.88 4.83
N LYS A 99 -11.70 -5.80 4.09
CA LYS A 99 -10.45 -6.54 4.37
C LYS A 99 -9.49 -5.80 5.30
N THR A 100 -9.87 -4.62 5.78
CA THR A 100 -8.95 -3.73 6.48
C THR A 100 -8.70 -4.18 7.91
N ASP A 101 -7.44 -4.48 8.23
CA ASP A 101 -6.94 -4.70 9.58
C ASP A 101 -6.32 -3.41 10.10
N VAL A 102 -6.86 -2.83 11.17
CA VAL A 102 -6.24 -1.68 11.85
C VAL A 102 -4.87 -2.09 12.39
N PRO A 103 -3.79 -1.35 12.09
CA PRO A 103 -2.46 -1.73 12.52
C PRO A 103 -2.27 -1.67 14.03
N THR A 104 -1.56 -2.64 14.57
CA THR A 104 -1.24 -2.71 16.01
C THR A 104 0.27 -2.71 16.25
N GLY A 105 0.69 -2.38 17.48
CA GLY A 105 2.11 -2.41 17.88
C GLY A 105 2.73 -3.81 17.77
N ASP A 106 1.92 -4.86 17.93
CA ASP A 106 2.35 -6.26 17.89
C ASP A 106 2.82 -6.72 16.50
N GLU A 107 2.55 -5.94 15.45
CA GLU A 107 3.01 -6.26 14.09
C GLU A 107 4.51 -6.04 13.90
N GLY A 108 5.20 -5.44 14.87
CA GLY A 108 6.65 -5.21 14.83
C GLY A 108 7.07 -3.83 14.33
N PHE A 109 6.15 -2.87 14.30
CA PHE A 109 6.46 -1.47 14.03
C PHE A 109 7.11 -0.80 15.24
N ASN A 110 8.08 0.09 15.01
CA ASN A 110 8.63 0.95 16.06
C ASN A 110 7.66 2.06 16.47
N LYS A 111 6.78 2.47 15.56
CA LYS A 111 5.76 3.49 15.79
C LYS A 111 4.54 3.21 14.91
N VAL A 112 3.35 3.33 15.49
CA VAL A 112 2.08 3.31 14.75
C VAL A 112 1.38 4.64 14.99
N VAL A 113 0.97 5.30 13.91
CA VAL A 113 0.18 6.53 13.93
C VAL A 113 -1.13 6.24 13.22
N ILE A 114 -2.24 6.48 13.90
CA ILE A 114 -3.57 6.44 13.30
C ILE A 114 -4.00 7.90 13.15
N ALA A 115 -4.24 8.33 11.92
CA ALA A 115 -4.62 9.70 11.57
C ALA A 115 -6.01 9.72 10.92
#